data_AF-T0TPR5-F1
#
_entry.id   AF-T0TPR5-F1
#
_cell.length_a   1.000
_cell.length_b   1.000
_cell.length_c   1.000
_cell.angle_alpha   90.00
_cell.angle_beta   90.00
_cell.angle_gamma   90.00
#
_symmetry.space_group_name_H-M   'P 1'
#
loop_
_entity.id
_entity.type
_entity.pdbx_description
1 polymer ?
#
loop_
_entity_poly.entity_id
_entity_poly.type
_entity_poly.pdbx_seq_one_letter_code
_entity_poly.pdbx_strand_id
1 'polypeptide(L)' 'MLDQLSFKGQWRQYQQRILDKSESFMGDGKIHLVAAPGSGKTTLGIEFIRRFGNPTLILVPTVTIRQQWVDRIKQAF' A
#
# COMPACT_ATOMS: atom_id res chain seq x y z
N MET A 1 -14.25 3.68 -9.61
CA MET A 1 -14.27 2.43 -8.79
C MET A 1 -13.12 2.39 -7.78
N LEU A 2 -11.92 2.87 -8.10
CA LEU A 2 -10.82 2.99 -7.13
C LEU A 2 -10.88 4.24 -6.21
N ASP A 3 -11.75 5.21 -6.50
CA ASP A 3 -11.96 6.40 -5.65
C ASP A 3 -12.46 6.05 -4.23
N GLN A 4 -12.97 4.84 -4.03
CA GLN A 4 -13.43 4.33 -2.73
C GLN A 4 -12.30 3.79 -1.84
N LEU A 5 -11.08 3.61 -2.37
CA LEU A 5 -9.96 3.03 -1.64
C LEU A 5 -9.04 4.13 -1.12
N SER A 6 -9.55 5.03 -0.28
CA SER A 6 -8.80 6.19 0.23
C SER A 6 -8.43 6.02 1.70
N PHE A 7 -7.15 6.17 2.05
CA PHE A 7 -6.71 6.01 3.43
C PHE A 7 -7.38 7.04 4.35
N LYS A 8 -8.03 6.56 5.41
CA LYS A 8 -8.80 7.37 6.39
C LYS A 8 -7.95 7.89 7.56
N GLY A 9 -6.68 7.52 7.62
CA GLY A 9 -5.76 7.91 8.69
C GLY A 9 -4.77 9.00 8.27
N GLN A 10 -3.83 9.31 9.17
CA GLN A 10 -2.72 10.22 8.90
C GLN A 10 -1.47 9.45 8.49
N TRP A 11 -0.80 9.92 7.43
CA TRP A 11 0.47 9.35 7.01
C TRP A 11 1.58 9.72 7.97
N ARG A 12 2.40 8.74 8.36
CA ARG A 12 3.66 9.02 9.06
C ARG A 12 4.61 9.73 8.09
N GLN A 13 5.50 10.57 8.62
CA GLN A 13 6.44 11.35 7.80
C GLN A 13 7.22 10.51 6.79
N TYR A 14 7.69 9.32 7.20
CA TYR A 14 8.43 8.43 6.30
C TYR A 14 7.55 7.85 5.18
N GLN A 15 6.27 7.58 5.45
CA GLN A 15 5.32 7.07 4.46
C GLN A 15 5.04 8.15 3.44
N GLN A 16 4.77 9.38 3.89
CA GLN A 16 4.55 10.52 3.01
C GLN A 16 5.73 10.72 2.07
N ARG A 17 6.98 10.71 2.57
CA ARG A 17 8.19 10.82 1.74
C ARG A 17 8.31 9.76 0.65
N ILE A 18 7.81 8.54 0.92
CA ILE A 18 7.80 7.46 -0.08
C ILE A 18 6.69 7.71 -1.12
N LEU A 19 5.51 8.12 -0.67
CA LEU A 19 4.37 8.43 -1.52
C LEU A 19 4.66 9.63 -2.43
N ASP A 20 5.33 10.66 -1.94
CA ASP A 20 5.71 11.84 -2.73
C ASP A 20 6.68 11.49 -3.87
N LYS A 21 7.45 10.41 -3.70
CA LYS A 21 8.39 9.90 -4.71
C LYS A 21 7.81 8.77 -5.56
N SER A 22 6.55 8.39 -5.33
CA SER A 22 5.92 7.22 -5.97
C SER A 22 5.94 7.27 -7.50
N GLU A 23 5.73 8.45 -8.09
CA GLU A 23 5.80 8.64 -9.54
C GLU A 23 7.21 8.39 -10.10
N SER A 24 8.25 8.84 -9.40
CA SER A 24 9.64 8.59 -9.83
C SER A 24 10.00 7.10 -9.81
N PHE A 25 9.43 6.33 -8.88
CA PHE A 25 9.64 4.89 -8.82
C PHE A 25 8.84 4.12 -9.89
N MET A 26 7.86 4.75 -10.54
CA MET A 26 7.14 4.13 -11.65
C MET A 26 7.89 4.19 -12.97
N GLY A 27 9.03 4.91 -13.04
CA GLY A 27 9.79 5.08 -14.28
C GLY A 27 10.26 3.76 -14.93
N ASP A 28 10.54 2.72 -14.12
CA ASP A 28 10.91 1.37 -14.58
C ASP A 28 9.85 0.30 -14.26
N GLY A 29 8.70 0.72 -13.72
CA GLY A 29 7.58 -0.14 -13.34
C GLY A 29 7.81 -1.03 -12.12
N LYS A 30 8.84 -0.79 -11.29
CA LYS A 30 9.17 -1.65 -10.14
C LYS A 30 9.43 -0.85 -8.87
N ILE A 31 8.90 -1.33 -7.74
CA ILE A 31 9.16 -0.75 -6.42
C ILE A 31 9.59 -1.85 -5.45
N HIS A 32 10.73 -1.65 -4.79
CA HIS A 32 11.17 -2.48 -3.66
C HIS A 32 11.12 -1.67 -2.36
N LEU A 33 10.11 -1.95 -1.52
CA LEU A 33 9.94 -1.30 -0.22
C LEU A 33 10.51 -2.15 0.92
N VAL A 34 11.61 -1.70 1.52
CA VAL A 34 12.18 -2.29 2.75
C VAL A 34 11.84 -1.39 3.95
N ALA A 35 11.25 -1.96 4.99
CA ALA A 35 10.96 -1.23 6.23
C ALA A 35 10.96 -2.19 7.43
N ALA A 36 11.05 -1.67 8.65
CA ALA A 36 10.96 -2.46 9.88
C ALA A 36 9.58 -3.11 10.10
N PRO A 37 9.46 -4.23 10.85
CA PRO A 37 8.17 -4.76 11.30
C PRO A 37 7.30 -3.66 11.95
N GLY A 38 5.98 -3.71 11.76
CA GLY A 38 5.06 -2.70 12.31
C GLY A 38 5.16 -1.29 11.69
N SER A 39 6.01 -1.08 10.68
CA SER A 39 6.16 0.23 10.05
C SER A 39 4.88 0.71 9.37
N GLY A 40 4.10 -0.21 8.79
CA GLY A 40 2.89 0.09 8.02
C GLY A 40 2.98 -0.23 6.53
N LYS A 41 3.86 -1.16 6.12
CA LYS A 41 4.06 -1.58 4.71
C LYS A 41 2.76 -1.96 3.98
N THR A 42 1.85 -2.65 4.67
CA THR A 42 0.54 -3.01 4.11
C THR A 42 -0.26 -1.78 3.69
N THR A 43 -0.27 -0.73 4.50
CA THR A 43 -1.00 0.52 4.20
C THR A 43 -0.40 1.22 2.99
N LEU A 44 0.93 1.28 2.91
CA LEU A 44 1.63 1.82 1.73
C LEU A 44 1.33 1.00 0.47
N GLY A 45 1.36 -0.33 0.57
CA GLY A 45 1.03 -1.22 -0.54
C GLY A 45 -0.38 -0.99 -1.09
N ILE A 46 -1.38 -0.85 -0.22
CA ILE A 46 -2.77 -0.55 -0.61
C ILE A 46 -2.87 0.82 -1.30
N GLU A 47 -2.17 1.83 -0.78
CA GLU A 47 -2.14 3.16 -1.41
C GLU A 47 -1.46 3.14 -2.79
N PHE A 48 -0.42 2.32 -2.98
CA PHE A 48 0.16 2.12 -4.31
C PHE A 48 -0.83 1.49 -5.29
N ILE A 49 -1.64 0.52 -4.86
CA ILE A 49 -2.71 -0.06 -5.71
C ILE A 49 -3.66 1.02 -6.20
N ARG A 50 -4.10 1.90 -5.29
CA ARG A 50 -4.96 3.03 -5.62
C ARG A 50 -4.28 3.99 -6.61
N ARG A 51 -3.03 4.38 -6.35
CA ARG A 51 -2.27 5.34 -7.19
C ARG A 51 -1.97 4.80 -8.58
N PHE A 52 -1.68 3.51 -8.70
CA PHE A 52 -1.33 2.89 -9.98
C PHE A 52 -2.56 2.57 -10.83
N GLY A 53 -3.74 2.47 -10.23
CA GLY A 53 -4.99 2.39 -11.00
C GLY A 53 -5.27 1.04 -11.66
N ASN A 54 -4.37 0.06 -11.53
CA ASN A 54 -4.42 -1.21 -12.27
C ASN A 54 -4.95 -2.37 -11.41
N PRO A 55 -5.61 -3.37 -12.03
CA PRO A 55 -5.92 -4.63 -11.36
C PRO A 55 -4.67 -5.21 -10.68
N THR A 56 -4.77 -5.51 -9.38
CA THR A 56 -3.61 -5.94 -8.59
C THR A 56 -3.80 -7.35 -8.03
N LEU A 57 -2.75 -8.16 -8.15
CA LEU A 57 -2.61 -9.44 -7.46
C LEU A 57 -1.69 -9.28 -6.23
N ILE A 58 -2.19 -9.59 -5.04
CA ILE A 58 -1.40 -9.58 -3.80
C ILE A 58 -1.02 -11.02 -3.44
N LEU A 59 0.27 -11.33 -3.47
CA LEU A 59 0.81 -12.63 -3.08
C LEU A 59 1.24 -12.60 -1.62
N VAL A 60 0.74 -13.55 -0.83
CA VAL A 60 1.03 -13.66 0.60
C VAL A 60 1.32 -15.12 0.96
N PRO A 61 2.20 -15.39 1.94
CA PRO A 61 2.66 -16.74 2.22
C PRO A 61 1.65 -17.57 3.02
N THR A 62 0.67 -16.93 3.68
CA THR A 62 -0.32 -17.63 4.51
C THR A 62 -1.71 -16.99 4.43
N VAL A 63 -2.74 -17.78 4.74
CA VAL A 63 -4.14 -17.31 4.85
C VAL A 63 -4.28 -16.23 5.93
N THR A 64 -3.55 -16.33 7.03
CA THR A 64 -3.57 -15.33 8.10
C THR A 64 -3.10 -13.96 7.60
N ILE A 65 -2.00 -13.91 6.84
CA ILE A 65 -1.51 -12.65 6.27
C ILE A 65 -2.50 -12.13 5.22
N ARG A 66 -3.11 -13.00 4.41
CA ARG A 66 -4.20 -12.61 3.49
C ARG A 66 -5.33 -11.89 4.24
N GLN A 67 -5.76 -12.44 5.37
CA GLN A 67 -6.85 -11.86 6.16
C GLN A 67 -6.47 -10.48 6.70
N GLN A 68 -5.23 -10.28 7.16
CA GLN A 68 -4.74 -8.98 7.60
C GLN A 68 -4.81 -7.90 6.51
N TRP A 69 -4.54 -8.25 5.24
CA TRP A 69 -4.72 -7.32 4.12
C TRP A 69 -6.18 -6.94 3.92
N VAL A 70 -7.09 -7.93 3.95
CA VAL A 70 -8.53 -7.71 3.84
C VAL A 70 -9.04 -6.81 4.96
N ASP A 71 -8.67 -7.11 6.19
CA ASP A 71 -9.09 -6.34 7.37
C ASP A 71 -8.54 -4.92 7.31
N ARG A 72 -7.29 -4.74 6.86
CA ARG A 72 -6.68 -3.42 6.71
C ARG A 72 -7.42 -2.56 5.69
N ILE A 73 -7.82 -3.13 4.55
CA ILE A 73 -8.63 -2.42 3.55
C ILE A 73 -9.97 -2.01 4.17
N LYS A 74 -10.68 -2.95 4.80
CA LYS A 74 -12.02 -2.68 5.36
C LYS A 74 -12.04 -1.65 6.49
N GLN A 75 -10.98 -1.62 7.32
CA GLN A 75 -10.94 -0.80 8.53
C GLN A 75 -10.33 0.59 8.28
N ALA A 76 -9.39 0.70 7.35
CA ALA A 76 -8.55 1.90 7.22
C ALA A 76 -8.66 2.62 5.87
N PHE A 77 -9.31 2.00 4.88
CA PHE A 77 -9.62 2.58 3.57
C PHE A 77 -11.14 2.61 3.38
#